data_AF-A0A356AVT3-F1
#
_entry.id   AF-A0A356AVT3-F1
#
_cell.length_a   1.000
_cell.length_b   1.000
_cell.length_c   1.000
_cell.angle_alpha   90.00
_cell.angle_beta   90.00
_cell.angle_gamma   90.00
#
_symmetry.space_group_name_H-M   'P 1'
#
loop_
_entity.id
_entity.type
_entity.pdbx_description
1 polymer ?
#
loop_
_entity_poly.entity_id
_entity_poly.type
_entity_poly.pdbx_seq_one_letter_code
_entity_poly.pdbx_strand_id
1 'polypeptide(L)' 'MPELISSNLKDNENRLYEKFAQKSDLIIRYFKIETLNNITAFIAFISCLSNGDKINSYILHPLLRK' A
#
# COMPACT_ATOMS: atom_id res chain seq x y z
N MET A 1 20.98 -11.61 -3.86
CA MET A 1 19.89 -11.61 -4.87
C MET A 1 18.68 -10.98 -4.21
N PRO A 2 18.07 -9.91 -4.75
CA PRO A 2 16.86 -9.34 -4.16
C PRO A 2 15.73 -10.37 -4.19
N GLU A 3 14.98 -10.50 -3.09
CA GLU A 3 13.82 -11.39 -3.07
C GLU A 3 12.76 -10.89 -4.07
N LEU A 4 12.30 -11.78 -4.94
CA LEU A 4 11.20 -11.49 -5.87
C LEU A 4 9.94 -11.11 -5.10
N ILE A 5 9.23 -10.09 -5.58
CA ILE A 5 7.91 -9.67 -5.09
C ILE A 5 6.88 -10.68 -5.59
N SER A 6 5.95 -11.13 -4.73
CA SER A 6 4.90 -12.07 -5.14
C SER A 6 3.93 -11.38 -6.10
N SER A 7 3.38 -12.11 -7.07
CA SER A 7 2.26 -11.60 -7.88
C SER A 7 0.96 -11.52 -7.09
N ASN A 8 0.88 -12.19 -5.94
CA ASN A 8 -0.27 -12.15 -5.03
C ASN A 8 -0.13 -10.99 -4.04
N LEU A 9 -1.14 -10.11 -4.03
CA LEU A 9 -1.21 -8.96 -3.15
C LEU A 9 -1.17 -9.36 -1.66
N LYS A 10 -1.83 -10.47 -1.28
CA LYS A 10 -1.92 -10.92 0.11
C LYS A 10 -0.60 -11.44 0.65
N ASP A 11 0.17 -12.14 -0.19
CA ASP A 11 1.49 -12.65 0.19
C ASP A 11 2.45 -11.49 0.48
N ASN A 12 2.37 -10.42 -0.31
CA ASN A 12 3.18 -9.23 -0.08
C ASN A 12 2.76 -8.48 1.19
N GLU A 13 1.46 -8.41 1.50
CA GLU A 13 0.98 -7.87 2.78
C GLU A 13 1.52 -8.68 3.96
N ASN A 14 1.40 -10.02 3.92
CA ASN A 14 1.89 -10.89 4.99
C ASN A 14 3.41 -10.75 5.17
N ARG A 15 4.18 -10.66 4.09
CA ARG A 15 5.63 -10.41 4.15
C ARG A 15 5.96 -9.05 4.76
N LEU A 16 5.16 -8.01 4.51
CA LEU A 16 5.33 -6.72 5.17
C LEU A 16 5.07 -6.83 6.67
N TYR A 17 4.01 -7.54 7.08
CA TYR A 17 3.80 -7.80 8.49
C TYR A 17 4.95 -8.63 9.08
N GLU A 18 5.41 -9.72 8.48
CA GLU A 18 6.53 -10.49 9.04
C GLU A 18 7.82 -9.66 9.20
N LYS A 19 8.15 -8.80 8.22
CA LYS A 19 9.35 -7.97 8.27
C LYS A 19 9.25 -6.77 9.21
N PHE A 20 8.05 -6.22 9.38
CA PHE A 20 7.83 -4.97 10.12
C PHE A 20 6.90 -5.12 11.33
N ALA A 21 6.50 -6.35 11.70
CA ALA A 21 5.54 -6.71 12.77
C ALA A 21 5.92 -6.16 14.15
N GLN A 22 7.18 -5.77 14.35
CA GLN A 22 7.64 -5.17 15.60
C GLN A 22 7.47 -3.64 15.64
N LYS A 23 7.06 -2.99 14.54
CA LYS A 23 6.75 -1.56 14.52
C LYS A 23 5.24 -1.39 14.48
N SER A 24 4.66 -1.00 15.61
CA SER A 24 3.28 -0.49 15.77
C SER A 24 2.88 0.62 14.79
N ASP A 25 3.84 1.10 14.00
CA ASP A 25 3.75 2.25 13.13
C ASP A 25 3.49 1.87 11.67
N LEU A 26 3.51 0.59 11.29
CA LEU A 26 3.16 0.19 9.91
C LEU A 26 1.65 0.32 9.69
N ILE A 27 1.28 1.21 8.78
CA ILE A 27 -0.10 1.42 8.33
C ILE A 27 -0.23 0.88 6.92
N ILE A 28 -1.20 0.00 6.69
CA ILE A 28 -1.58 -0.51 5.36
C ILE A 28 -3.00 -0.03 5.07
N ARG A 29 -3.20 0.63 3.92
CA ARG A 29 -4.52 1.10 3.46
C ARG A 29 -4.84 0.53 2.09
N TYR A 30 -5.98 -0.14 2.01
CA TYR A 30 -6.51 -0.70 0.77
C TYR A 30 -7.31 0.34 -0.01
N PHE A 31 -7.21 0.25 -1.33
CA PHE A 31 -8.00 1.04 -2.25
C PHE A 31 -8.26 0.27 -3.55
N LYS A 32 -9.29 0.69 -4.27
CA LYS A 32 -9.62 0.16 -5.58
C LYS A 32 -9.35 1.22 -6.63
N ILE A 33 -8.69 0.83 -7.71
CA ILE A 33 -8.49 1.66 -8.88
C ILE A 33 -9.55 1.25 -9.89
N GLU A 34 -10.56 2.11 -10.07
CA GLU A 34 -11.61 1.95 -11.07
C GLU A 34 -11.05 2.21 -12.47
N THR A 35 -10.37 1.21 -13.01
CA THR A 35 -10.05 1.09 -14.44
C THR A 35 -10.96 0.05 -15.08
N LEU A 36 -10.81 -0.18 -16.40
CA LEU A 36 -11.49 -1.25 -17.14
C LEU A 36 -11.45 -2.63 -16.42
N ASN A 37 -10.43 -2.88 -15.59
CA ASN A 37 -10.21 -4.16 -14.92
C ASN A 37 -10.39 -4.13 -13.38
N ASN A 38 -10.84 -3.01 -12.78
CA ASN A 38 -11.06 -2.86 -11.33
C ASN A 38 -9.94 -3.48 -10.46
N ILE A 39 -8.81 -2.80 -10.37
CA ILE A 39 -7.62 -3.34 -9.69
C ILE A 39 -7.70 -3.02 -8.18
N THR A 40 -7.48 -4.02 -7.33
CA THR A 40 -7.30 -3.80 -5.88
C THR A 40 -5.82 -3.59 -5.58
N ALA A 41 -5.50 -2.54 -4.84
CA ALA A 41 -4.15 -2.20 -4.43
C ALA A 41 -4.13 -1.77 -2.96
N PHE A 42 -2.94 -1.74 -2.35
CA PHE A 42 -2.75 -1.12 -1.05
C PHE A 42 -1.52 -0.21 -1.07
N ILE A 43 -1.52 0.78 -0.18
CA ILE A 43 -0.33 1.54 0.19
C ILE A 43 0.08 1.15 1.61
N ALA A 44 1.38 0.94 1.82
CA ALA A 44 1.96 0.66 3.12
C ALA A 44 2.97 1.75 3.47
N PHE A 45 2.89 2.32 4.67
CA PHE A 45 3.79 3.37 5.14
C PHE A 45 3.99 3.32 6.66
N ILE A 46 5.07 3.92 7.14
CA ILE A 46 5.37 4.02 8.58
C ILE A 46 4.87 5.39 9.08
N SER A 47 3.98 5.36 10.09
CA SER A 47 3.25 6.52 10.61
C SER A 47 4.17 7.65 11.09
N CYS A 48 5.27 7.33 11.75
CA CYS A 48 6.22 8.30 12.31
C CYS A 48 7.22 8.88 11.29
N LEU A 49 7.27 8.36 10.06
CA LEU A 49 8.28 8.72 9.05
C LEU A 49 7.70 9.36 7.79
N SER A 50 6.38 9.44 7.66
CA SER A 50 5.75 9.87 6.42
C SER A 50 4.63 10.88 6.67
N ASN A 51 4.60 11.94 5.85
CA ASN A 51 3.40 12.75 5.64
C ASN A 51 2.37 11.96 4.83
N GLY A 52 2.01 10.77 5.32
CA GLY A 52 1.13 9.81 4.64
C GLY A 52 -0.22 10.42 4.27
N ASP A 53 -0.65 11.48 4.96
CA ASP A 53 -1.91 12.19 4.70
C ASP A 53 -1.99 12.82 3.30
N LYS A 54 -0.90 13.42 2.79
CA LYS A 54 -0.90 14.03 1.44
C LYS A 54 -0.93 12.98 0.33
N ILE A 55 -0.27 11.85 0.55
CA ILE A 55 -0.25 10.72 -0.40
C ILE A 55 -1.59 9.98 -0.36
N ASN A 56 -2.14 9.76 0.85
CA ASN A 56 -3.46 9.20 1.06
C ASN A 56 -4.52 10.01 0.32
N SER A 57 -4.50 11.35 0.38
CA SER A 57 -5.47 12.16 -0.37
C SER A 57 -5.35 12.00 -1.89
N TYR A 58 -4.15 11.85 -2.43
CA TYR A 58 -3.91 11.74 -3.88
C TYR A 58 -4.25 10.35 -4.46
N ILE A 59 -4.11 9.31 -3.64
CA ILE A 59 -4.36 7.91 -4.05
C ILE A 59 -5.81 7.50 -3.76
N LEU A 60 -6.36 7.90 -2.61
CA LEU A 60 -7.73 7.56 -2.21
C LEU A 60 -8.78 8.40 -2.95
N HIS A 61 -8.46 9.63 -3.31
CA HIS A 61 -9.20 10.37 -4.32
C HIS A 61 -8.38 10.31 -5.61
N PRO A 62 -8.72 9.46 -6.58
CA PRO A 62 -7.98 9.38 -7.84
C PRO A 62 -8.14 10.70 -8.61
N LEU A 63 -7.29 11.68 -8.28
CA LEU A 63 -7.09 12.94 -9.00
C LEU A 63 -6.38 12.70 -10.34
N LEU A 64 -6.03 11.44 -10.64
CA LEU A 64 -5.46 10.98 -11.90
C LEU A 64 -6.42 11.08 -13.11
N ARG A 65 -7.62 11.65 -12.95
CA ARG A 65 -8.44 12.08 -14.08
C ARG A 65 -7.96 13.44 -14.60
N LYS A 66 -7.13 13.41 -15.65
CA LYS A 66 -7.18 14.36 -16.76
C LYS A 66 -7.14 13.61 -18.07
#